data_AF-A0A534RP39-F1
#
_entry.id   AF-A0A534RP39-F1
#
_cell.length_a   1.000
_cell.length_b   1.000
_cell.length_c   1.000
_cell.angle_alpha   90.00
_cell.angle_beta   90.00
_cell.angle_gamma   90.00
#
_symmetry.space_group_name_H-M   'P 1'
#
loop_
_entity.id
_entity.type
_entity.pdbx_description
1 polymer ?
#
loop_
_entity_poly.entity_id
_entity_poly.type
_entity_poly.pdbx_seq_one_letter_code
_entity_poly.pdbx_strand_id
1 'polypeptide(L)'
;CVLLNSPAPATDADKIHRLDKADTREGGATIRSLAGIGVPYAMLLYERLLGRSFAGHRDSVSELVGDILELAIEDTLTKAGISPRKTKRAEKISGFDQAPDFIVPDEFNPQVIIEAKLTEDDGTARDKVTRVQHLGALSMAGRPKDSPKYEVVACIAGRGFGVRREDMRKLLLATRGKVFTPDGSAMPV
;
A
#
# COMPACT_ATOMS: atom_id res chain seq x y z
N CYS A 1 26.11 29.25 -10.90
CA CYS A 1 24.91 28.45 -11.22
C CYS A 1 23.67 29.29 -10.88
N VAL A 2 22.91 29.76 -11.87
CA VAL A 2 21.80 30.73 -11.66
C VAL A 2 20.61 30.09 -10.92
N LEU A 3 20.25 28.86 -11.28
CA LEU A 3 19.08 28.15 -10.76
C LEU A 3 19.09 27.91 -9.24
N LEU A 4 20.24 27.55 -8.67
CA LEU A 4 20.40 27.30 -7.22
C LEU A 4 20.50 28.59 -6.41
N ASN A 5 20.67 29.74 -7.07
CA ASN A 5 20.71 31.04 -6.40
C ASN A 5 19.35 31.75 -6.44
N SER A 6 18.38 31.21 -7.18
CA SER A 6 17.01 31.70 -7.25
C SER A 6 16.08 30.88 -6.35
N PRO A 7 15.04 31.49 -5.78
CA PRO A 7 13.99 30.74 -5.08
C PRO A 7 13.31 29.72 -5.97
N ALA A 8 12.71 28.69 -5.36
CA ALA A 8 11.88 27.72 -6.05
C ALA A 8 10.71 28.44 -6.76
N PRO A 9 10.50 28.20 -8.07
CA PRO A 9 9.36 28.74 -8.79
C PRO A 9 8.03 28.34 -8.15
N ALA A 10 7.06 29.26 -8.19
CA ALA A 10 5.70 28.95 -7.78
C ALA A 10 5.08 27.91 -8.74
N THR A 11 4.39 26.93 -8.16
CA THR A 11 3.64 25.89 -8.88
C THR A 11 2.17 25.95 -8.49
N ASP A 12 1.31 25.31 -9.27
CA ASP A 12 -0.11 25.13 -8.91
C ASP A 12 -0.23 24.44 -7.54
N ALA A 13 -1.32 24.71 -6.81
CA ALA A 13 -1.48 24.28 -5.42
C ALA A 13 -1.47 22.74 -5.21
N ASP A 14 -1.67 21.93 -6.26
CA ASP A 14 -1.62 20.47 -6.25
C ASP A 14 -0.24 19.90 -6.62
N LYS A 15 0.74 20.77 -6.88
CA LYS A 15 2.08 20.42 -7.35
C LYS A 15 3.13 20.97 -6.39
N ILE A 16 4.08 20.12 -6.02
CA ILE A 16 5.24 20.53 -5.23
C ILE A 16 6.43 20.66 -6.17
N HIS A 17 7.05 21.84 -6.15
CA HIS A 17 8.24 22.07 -6.95
C HIS A 17 9.43 21.28 -6.39
N ARG A 18 10.24 20.68 -7.26
CA ARG A 18 11.39 19.84 -6.86
C ARG A 18 12.47 20.58 -6.05
N LEU A 19 12.48 21.90 -6.10
CA LEU A 19 13.39 22.76 -5.34
C LEU A 19 12.74 23.35 -4.08
N ASP A 20 11.47 23.04 -3.81
CA ASP A 20 10.83 23.40 -2.55
C ASP A 20 11.29 22.44 -1.44
N LYS A 21 12.59 22.52 -1.12
CA LYS A 21 13.27 21.80 -0.05
C LYS A 21 13.98 22.77 0.88
N ALA A 22 14.25 22.36 2.12
CA ALA A 22 14.84 23.22 3.14
C ALA A 22 16.16 23.88 2.71
N ASP A 23 16.93 23.19 1.86
CA ASP A 23 18.21 23.66 1.35
C ASP A 23 18.13 24.46 0.07
N THR A 24 17.05 24.37 -0.71
CA THR A 24 16.99 24.94 -2.06
C THR A 24 15.81 25.89 -2.31
N ARG A 25 14.86 25.99 -1.37
CA ARG A 25 13.63 26.78 -1.55
C ARG A 25 13.88 28.27 -1.77
N GLU A 26 14.87 28.84 -1.08
CA GLU A 26 15.21 30.27 -1.16
C GLU A 26 16.52 30.48 -1.94
N GLY A 27 16.93 29.45 -2.68
CA GLY A 27 18.16 29.44 -3.45
C GLY A 27 19.39 29.66 -2.55
N GLY A 28 20.25 30.60 -2.93
CA GLY A 28 21.58 30.72 -2.34
C GLY A 28 21.57 31.04 -0.84
N ALA A 29 20.51 31.69 -0.34
CA ALA A 29 20.39 32.05 1.07
C ALA A 29 20.27 30.80 1.97
N THR A 30 19.39 29.87 1.62
CA THR A 30 19.15 28.63 2.38
C THR A 30 20.30 27.64 2.24
N ILE A 31 20.91 27.55 1.05
CA ILE A 31 22.13 26.74 0.82
C ILE A 31 23.25 27.19 1.75
N ARG A 32 23.54 28.50 1.79
CA ARG A 32 24.61 29.05 2.62
C ARG A 32 24.31 28.91 4.11
N SER A 33 23.06 29.16 4.49
CA SER A 33 22.60 28.98 5.88
C SER A 33 22.83 27.53 6.36
N LEU A 34 22.38 26.52 5.60
CA LEU A 34 22.53 25.12 6.01
C LEU A 34 23.96 24.61 5.91
N ALA A 35 24.76 25.11 4.95
CA ALA A 35 26.19 24.84 4.91
C ALA A 35 26.91 25.43 6.14
N GLY A 36 26.56 26.65 6.56
CA GLY A 36 27.15 27.31 7.73
C GLY A 36 26.78 26.63 9.06
N ILE A 37 25.59 26.04 9.14
CA ILE A 37 25.14 25.26 10.30
C ILE A 37 25.79 23.86 10.34
N GLY A 38 26.43 23.41 9.25
CA GLY A 38 27.18 22.15 9.21
C GLY A 38 26.28 20.91 9.12
N VAL A 39 25.13 21.01 8.46
CA VAL A 39 24.21 19.88 8.29
C VAL A 39 24.97 18.67 7.74
N PRO A 40 24.85 17.49 8.38
CA PRO A 40 25.58 16.32 7.92
C PRO A 40 25.24 16.04 6.47
N TYR A 41 26.28 15.91 5.66
CA TYR A 41 26.11 15.57 4.26
C TYR A 41 25.26 14.30 4.09
N ALA A 42 25.40 13.32 5.00
CA ALA A 42 24.55 12.12 5.06
C ALA A 42 23.07 12.43 5.31
N MET A 43 22.73 13.44 6.09
CA MET A 43 21.35 13.85 6.35
C MET A 43 20.71 14.48 5.10
N LEU A 44 21.49 15.22 4.31
CA LEU A 44 21.06 15.75 3.02
C LEU A 44 20.94 14.65 1.96
N LEU A 45 21.90 13.72 1.94
CA LEU A 45 21.93 12.58 1.02
C LEU A 45 20.80 11.61 1.30
N TYR A 46 20.63 11.27 2.58
CA TYR A 46 19.46 10.59 3.07
C TYR A 46 18.31 11.53 2.57
N GLU A 47 18.30 12.87 2.76
CA GLU A 47 17.15 13.73 2.42
C GLU A 47 16.79 13.86 0.93
N ARG A 48 17.55 13.24 0.04
CA ARG A 48 17.18 13.11 -1.38
C ARG A 48 16.85 11.65 -1.73
N LEU A 49 17.32 10.74 -0.88
CA LEU A 49 17.10 9.30 -0.73
C LEU A 49 15.80 8.79 -1.30
N LEU A 50 14.76 9.36 -0.76
CA LEU A 50 13.54 8.65 -0.68
C LEU A 50 12.49 9.79 -0.69
N GLY A 51 12.00 10.36 -1.78
CA GLY A 51 10.85 11.33 -1.81
C GLY A 51 10.47 12.22 -0.57
N ARG A 52 10.51 13.54 -0.79
CA ARG A 52 11.27 14.43 0.11
C ARG A 52 12.61 13.72 0.26
N SER A 53 12.72 12.99 1.33
CA SER A 53 13.99 12.63 1.85
C SER A 53 14.07 11.18 2.22
N PHE A 54 12.99 10.63 2.77
CA PHE A 54 12.87 9.27 3.32
C PHE A 54 11.71 8.31 2.81
N ALA A 55 10.99 8.51 1.67
CA ALA A 55 10.20 7.57 0.80
C ALA A 55 10.70 6.24 0.04
N GLY A 56 11.70 6.15 -0.85
CA GLY A 56 12.09 4.94 -1.63
C GLY A 56 12.61 3.70 -0.86
N HIS A 57 13.52 3.83 0.11
CA HIS A 57 13.87 2.71 1.00
C HIS A 57 12.66 2.28 1.86
N ARG A 58 11.77 3.21 2.25
CA ARG A 58 10.43 2.92 2.78
C ARG A 58 9.58 2.11 1.79
N ASP A 59 9.59 2.42 0.50
CA ASP A 59 8.81 1.69 -0.49
C ASP A 59 9.34 0.25 -0.66
N SER A 60 10.67 0.02 -0.64
CA SER A 60 11.26 -1.33 -0.70
C SER A 60 11.08 -2.16 0.58
N VAL A 61 11.11 -1.52 1.75
CA VAL A 61 10.76 -2.18 3.02
C VAL A 61 9.28 -2.54 3.02
N SER A 62 8.42 -1.68 2.48
CA SER A 62 6.99 -1.99 2.32
C SER A 62 6.73 -3.21 1.44
N GLU A 63 7.56 -3.46 0.43
CA GLU A 63 7.48 -4.68 -0.38
C GLU A 63 7.90 -5.93 0.40
N LEU A 64 9.05 -5.89 1.09
CA LEU A 64 9.51 -6.99 1.95
C LEU A 64 8.50 -7.32 3.06
N VAL A 65 7.87 -6.30 3.65
CA VAL A 65 6.83 -6.50 4.67
C VAL A 65 5.51 -6.95 4.05
N GLY A 66 5.22 -6.58 2.80
CA GLY A 66 4.11 -7.14 2.02
C GLY A 66 4.26 -8.65 1.83
N ASP A 67 5.46 -9.09 1.46
CA ASP A 67 5.78 -10.52 1.32
C ASP A 67 5.61 -11.28 2.66
N ILE A 68 5.91 -10.65 3.81
CA ILE A 68 5.70 -11.26 5.14
C ILE A 68 4.21 -11.61 5.36
N LEU A 69 3.30 -10.70 5.00
CA LEU A 69 1.86 -10.95 5.15
C LEU A 69 1.39 -12.06 4.23
N GLU A 70 1.82 -12.06 2.98
CA GLU A 70 1.50 -13.12 2.03
C GLU A 70 2.04 -14.49 2.48
N LEU A 71 3.27 -14.53 2.99
CA LEU A 71 3.87 -15.75 3.53
C LEU A 71 3.10 -16.27 4.76
N ALA A 72 2.64 -15.38 5.64
CA ALA A 72 1.82 -15.78 6.79
C ALA A 72 0.47 -16.38 6.37
N ILE A 73 -0.16 -15.83 5.33
CA ILE A 73 -1.38 -16.38 4.75
C ILE A 73 -1.10 -17.77 4.16
N GLU A 74 -0.05 -17.90 3.36
CA GLU A 74 0.35 -19.15 2.71
C GLU A 74 0.65 -20.27 3.72
N ASP A 75 1.38 -19.95 4.79
CA ASP A 75 1.65 -20.88 5.89
C ASP A 75 0.37 -21.31 6.61
N THR A 76 -0.55 -20.36 6.88
CA THR A 76 -1.85 -20.66 7.50
C THR A 76 -2.70 -21.59 6.65
N LEU A 77 -2.78 -21.33 5.34
CA LEU A 77 -3.51 -22.17 4.39
C LEU A 77 -2.89 -23.57 4.30
N THR A 78 -1.56 -23.63 4.20
CA THR A 78 -0.81 -24.89 4.12
C THR A 78 -1.03 -25.76 5.37
N LYS A 79 -0.95 -25.16 6.57
CA LYS A 79 -1.24 -25.85 7.84
C LYS A 79 -2.67 -26.36 7.93
N ALA A 80 -3.61 -25.67 7.29
CA ALA A 80 -5.00 -26.11 7.17
C ALA A 80 -5.24 -27.15 6.06
N GLY A 81 -4.20 -27.54 5.31
CA GLY A 81 -4.31 -28.46 4.17
C GLY A 81 -4.97 -27.85 2.93
N ILE A 82 -5.04 -26.52 2.85
CA ILE A 82 -5.61 -25.78 1.72
C ILE A 82 -4.48 -25.39 0.79
N SER A 83 -4.55 -25.80 -0.48
CA SER A 83 -3.58 -25.42 -1.52
C SER A 83 -4.11 -24.25 -2.34
N PRO A 84 -3.61 -23.02 -2.16
CA PRO A 84 -4.01 -21.88 -2.99
C PRO A 84 -3.19 -21.75 -4.28
N ARG A 85 -3.79 -21.18 -5.31
CA ARG A 85 -3.05 -20.54 -6.42
C ARG A 85 -2.59 -19.15 -5.99
N LYS A 86 -1.31 -19.00 -5.65
CA LYS A 86 -0.66 -17.69 -5.45
C LYS A 86 -0.32 -17.07 -6.81
N THR A 87 -0.69 -15.82 -7.03
CA THR A 87 -0.42 -15.11 -8.28
C THR A 87 0.86 -14.28 -8.18
N LYS A 88 1.49 -14.02 -9.33
CA LYS A 88 2.68 -13.17 -9.42
C LYS A 88 2.28 -11.74 -9.77
N ARG A 89 3.16 -10.78 -9.43
CA ARG A 89 2.95 -9.38 -9.84
C ARG A 89 2.76 -9.28 -11.35
N ALA A 90 1.78 -8.47 -11.76
CA ALA A 90 1.41 -8.24 -13.16
C ALA A 90 1.01 -9.50 -13.95
N GLU A 91 0.71 -10.61 -13.26
CA GLU A 91 0.08 -11.77 -13.87
C GLU A 91 -1.34 -11.41 -14.35
N LYS A 92 -1.77 -12.02 -15.46
CA LYS A 92 -3.12 -11.85 -16.01
C LYS A 92 -3.89 -13.14 -15.85
N ILE A 93 -5.04 -13.06 -15.20
CA ILE A 93 -5.95 -14.18 -15.01
C ILE A 93 -7.29 -13.81 -15.65
N SER A 94 -7.87 -14.73 -16.41
CA SER A 94 -9.17 -14.51 -17.05
C SER A 94 -10.24 -14.16 -16.00
N GLY A 95 -11.05 -13.15 -16.30
CA GLY A 95 -12.09 -12.68 -15.38
C GLY A 95 -11.62 -11.68 -14.31
N PHE A 96 -10.34 -11.31 -14.29
CA PHE A 96 -9.79 -10.28 -13.42
C PHE A 96 -8.98 -9.25 -14.22
N ASP A 97 -9.28 -7.97 -14.03
CA ASP A 97 -8.49 -6.87 -14.62
C ASP A 97 -7.08 -6.81 -14.01
N GLN A 98 -6.98 -7.20 -12.73
CA GLN A 98 -5.73 -7.40 -12.01
C GLN A 98 -5.82 -8.70 -11.22
N ALA A 99 -4.83 -9.59 -11.36
CA ALA A 99 -4.81 -10.86 -10.64
C ALA A 99 -4.83 -10.62 -9.11
N PRO A 100 -5.73 -11.29 -8.36
CA PRO A 100 -5.76 -11.23 -6.90
C PRO A 100 -4.57 -11.98 -6.29
N ASP A 101 -4.21 -11.71 -5.04
CA ASP A 101 -2.97 -12.27 -4.46
C ASP A 101 -3.04 -13.80 -4.30
N PHE A 102 -4.18 -14.33 -3.84
CA PHE A 102 -4.45 -15.76 -3.78
C PHE A 102 -5.85 -16.12 -4.28
N ILE A 103 -5.94 -17.29 -4.93
CA ILE A 103 -7.17 -17.90 -5.38
C ILE A 103 -7.26 -19.31 -4.78
N VAL A 104 -8.41 -19.66 -4.20
CA VAL A 104 -8.65 -20.97 -3.60
C VAL A 104 -9.89 -21.62 -4.23
N PRO A 105 -9.82 -22.89 -4.66
CA PRO A 105 -8.60 -23.68 -4.78
C PRO A 105 -7.71 -23.20 -5.96
N ASP A 106 -8.32 -22.73 -7.04
CA ASP A 106 -7.64 -22.37 -8.28
C ASP A 106 -8.43 -21.35 -9.12
N GLU A 107 -7.81 -20.84 -10.18
CA GLU A 107 -8.36 -19.85 -11.10
C GLU A 107 -9.52 -20.33 -11.98
N PHE A 108 -9.73 -21.65 -12.10
CA PHE A 108 -10.78 -22.21 -12.95
C PHE A 108 -12.11 -22.29 -12.22
N ASN A 109 -12.08 -22.59 -10.92
CA ASN A 109 -13.26 -22.64 -10.06
C ASN A 109 -13.04 -21.93 -8.71
N PRO A 110 -12.82 -20.60 -8.72
CA PRO A 110 -12.53 -19.84 -7.51
C PRO A 110 -13.72 -19.91 -6.54
N GLN A 111 -13.45 -20.34 -5.31
CA GLN A 111 -14.39 -20.32 -4.18
C GLN A 111 -14.07 -19.18 -3.22
N VAL A 112 -12.78 -18.90 -3.00
CA VAL A 112 -12.31 -17.83 -2.14
C VAL A 112 -11.18 -17.08 -2.84
N ILE A 113 -11.25 -15.75 -2.79
CA ILE A 113 -10.20 -14.83 -3.21
C ILE A 113 -9.67 -14.14 -1.96
N ILE A 114 -8.36 -14.20 -1.76
CA ILE A 114 -7.69 -13.57 -0.62
C ILE A 114 -6.78 -12.47 -1.14
N GLU A 115 -6.93 -11.29 -0.56
CA GLU A 115 -6.18 -10.10 -0.92
C GLU A 115 -5.43 -9.58 0.31
N ALA A 116 -4.10 -9.48 0.20
CA ALA A 116 -3.21 -9.05 1.26
C ALA A 116 -2.91 -7.55 1.14
N LYS A 117 -3.10 -6.79 2.22
CA LYS A 117 -2.86 -5.35 2.25
C LYS A 117 -2.15 -4.93 3.53
N LEU A 118 -0.91 -4.47 3.38
CA LEU A 118 -0.13 -3.84 4.44
C LEU A 118 -0.23 -2.31 4.36
N THR A 119 -0.44 -1.63 5.49
CA THR A 119 -0.38 -0.16 5.58
C THR A 119 0.47 0.30 6.76
N GLU A 120 1.57 1.01 6.50
CA GLU A 120 2.39 1.61 7.58
C GLU A 120 1.98 3.05 7.92
N ASP A 121 1.45 3.79 6.94
CA ASP A 121 1.03 5.20 7.06
C ASP A 121 -0.40 5.43 6.53
N ASP A 122 -1.07 6.43 7.10
CA ASP A 122 -2.46 6.83 6.81
C ASP A 122 -2.71 7.18 5.33
N GLY A 123 -1.70 7.70 4.61
CA GLY A 123 -1.85 8.24 3.26
C GLY A 123 -2.20 7.22 2.18
N THR A 124 -1.75 5.96 2.34
CA THR A 124 -1.86 4.92 1.29
C THR A 124 -2.99 3.92 1.51
N ALA A 125 -3.73 4.01 2.64
CA ALA A 125 -4.80 3.08 2.95
C ALA A 125 -5.99 3.18 1.98
N ARG A 126 -6.32 4.40 1.52
CA ARG A 126 -7.44 4.66 0.61
C ARG A 126 -7.28 3.92 -0.72
N ASP A 127 -6.10 4.00 -1.33
CA ASP A 127 -5.81 3.34 -2.61
C ASP A 127 -5.85 1.82 -2.46
N LYS A 128 -5.46 1.32 -1.27
CA LYS A 128 -5.38 -0.12 -0.96
C LYS A 128 -6.74 -0.78 -0.72
N VAL A 129 -7.74 -0.05 -0.23
CA VAL A 129 -9.12 -0.57 -0.05
C VAL A 129 -9.87 -0.73 -1.38
N THR A 130 -9.61 0.16 -2.34
CA THR A 130 -10.31 0.19 -3.63
C THR A 130 -10.24 -1.15 -4.36
N ARG A 131 -9.10 -1.85 -4.28
CA ARG A 131 -8.93 -3.17 -4.89
C ARG A 131 -9.84 -4.24 -4.28
N VAL A 132 -9.95 -4.28 -2.96
CA VAL A 132 -10.85 -5.24 -2.28
C VAL A 132 -12.32 -4.96 -2.62
N GLN A 133 -12.71 -3.68 -2.68
CA GLN A 133 -14.07 -3.29 -3.10
C GLN A 133 -14.37 -3.72 -4.53
N HIS A 134 -13.40 -3.57 -5.44
CA HIS A 134 -13.54 -4.00 -6.81
C HIS A 134 -13.71 -5.52 -6.93
N LEU A 135 -12.90 -6.32 -6.21
CA LEU A 135 -13.07 -7.77 -6.14
C LEU A 135 -14.44 -8.17 -5.57
N GLY A 136 -14.92 -7.48 -4.53
CA GLY A 136 -16.27 -7.69 -4.00
C GLY A 136 -17.38 -7.35 -5.00
N ALA A 137 -17.19 -6.32 -5.83
CA ALA A 137 -18.13 -6.00 -6.91
C ALA A 137 -18.13 -7.06 -8.02
N LEU A 138 -16.95 -7.53 -8.43
CA LEU A 138 -16.80 -8.60 -9.43
C LEU A 138 -17.43 -9.92 -8.96
N SER A 139 -17.29 -10.25 -7.68
CA SER A 139 -17.88 -11.47 -7.09
C SER A 139 -19.41 -11.45 -7.13
N MET A 140 -20.02 -10.28 -7.03
CA MET A 140 -21.47 -10.08 -7.01
C MET A 140 -22.06 -9.76 -8.39
N ALA A 141 -21.24 -9.49 -9.40
CA ALA A 141 -21.71 -9.08 -10.72
C ALA A 141 -22.65 -10.14 -11.36
N GLY A 142 -23.91 -9.75 -11.55
CA GLY A 142 -24.97 -10.62 -12.10
C GLY A 142 -25.52 -11.64 -11.11
N ARG A 143 -25.33 -11.43 -9.79
CA ARG A 143 -25.75 -12.36 -8.74
C ARG A 143 -26.70 -11.72 -7.72
N PRO A 144 -27.57 -12.52 -7.07
CA PRO A 144 -28.34 -12.06 -5.90
C PRO A 144 -27.44 -11.74 -4.72
N LYS A 145 -27.92 -10.87 -3.81
CA LYS A 145 -27.16 -10.27 -2.68
C LYS A 145 -26.38 -11.26 -1.80
N ASP A 146 -26.85 -12.50 -1.64
CA ASP A 146 -26.26 -13.50 -0.75
C ASP A 146 -25.63 -14.70 -1.47
N SER A 147 -25.42 -14.57 -2.79
CA SER A 147 -24.86 -15.64 -3.61
C SER A 147 -23.70 -15.13 -4.46
N PRO A 148 -22.55 -14.76 -3.87
CA PRO A 148 -21.39 -14.39 -4.66
C PRO A 148 -20.93 -15.55 -5.57
N LYS A 149 -20.13 -15.23 -6.60
CA LYS A 149 -19.40 -16.22 -7.40
C LYS A 149 -18.28 -16.87 -6.58
N TYR A 150 -17.63 -16.06 -5.74
CA TYR A 150 -16.57 -16.44 -4.81
C TYR A 150 -16.61 -15.49 -3.60
N GLU A 151 -16.16 -15.96 -2.45
CA GLU A 151 -16.01 -15.12 -1.27
C GLU A 151 -14.73 -14.29 -1.39
N VAL A 152 -14.76 -13.05 -0.87
CA VAL A 152 -13.58 -12.17 -0.83
C VAL A 152 -13.14 -12.02 0.62
N VAL A 153 -11.88 -12.31 0.87
CA VAL A 153 -11.22 -12.20 2.17
C VAL A 153 -10.13 -11.14 2.07
N ALA A 154 -10.14 -10.18 3.00
CA ALA A 154 -9.06 -9.22 3.12
C ALA A 154 -8.18 -9.59 4.31
N CYS A 155 -6.91 -9.85 4.04
CA CYS A 155 -5.89 -9.99 5.08
C CYS A 155 -5.15 -8.67 5.19
N ILE A 156 -5.17 -8.06 6.37
CA ILE A 156 -4.60 -6.73 6.60
C ILE A 156 -3.54 -6.76 7.70
N ALA A 157 -2.56 -5.88 7.58
CA ALA A 157 -1.55 -5.67 8.60
C ALA A 157 -1.06 -4.21 8.63
N GLY A 158 -0.32 -3.87 9.68
CA GLY A 158 0.22 -2.53 9.91
C GLY A 158 -0.76 -1.61 10.65
N ARG A 159 -0.36 -0.34 10.83
CA ARG A 159 -1.08 0.63 11.69
C ARG A 159 -2.13 1.47 10.96
N GLY A 160 -2.03 1.60 9.63
CA GLY A 160 -2.86 2.54 8.85
C GLY A 160 -4.36 2.21 8.83
N PHE A 161 -4.75 0.95 9.04
CA PHE A 161 -6.16 0.56 9.07
C PHE A 161 -6.85 0.80 10.44
N GLY A 162 -6.10 0.95 11.53
CA GLY A 162 -6.65 1.26 12.85
C GLY A 162 -7.14 2.71 12.98
N VAL A 163 -6.58 3.61 12.17
CA VAL A 163 -6.84 5.07 12.26
C VAL A 163 -8.01 5.52 11.39
N ARG A 164 -8.34 4.77 10.32
CA ARG A 164 -9.39 5.16 9.35
C ARG A 164 -10.59 4.23 9.38
N ARG A 165 -11.54 4.53 10.28
CA ARG A 165 -12.82 3.80 10.43
C ARG A 165 -13.61 3.65 9.13
N GLU A 166 -13.56 4.66 8.25
CA GLU A 166 -14.28 4.61 6.97
C GLU A 166 -13.68 3.61 5.98
N ASP A 167 -12.34 3.52 5.94
CA ASP A 167 -11.66 2.54 5.09
C ASP A 167 -11.86 1.11 5.63
N MET A 168 -11.88 0.95 6.96
CA MET A 168 -12.28 -0.31 7.60
C MET A 168 -13.74 -0.69 7.30
N ARG A 169 -14.67 0.27 7.39
CA ARG A 169 -16.09 0.06 7.04
C ARG A 169 -16.24 -0.45 5.62
N LYS A 170 -15.54 0.17 4.66
CA LYS A 170 -15.55 -0.25 3.25
C LYS A 170 -15.03 -1.68 3.07
N LEU A 171 -13.94 -2.05 3.76
CA LEU A 171 -13.43 -3.43 3.75
C LEU A 171 -14.47 -4.41 4.28
N LEU A 172 -15.03 -4.14 5.47
CA LEU A 172 -16.04 -5.01 6.09
C LEU A 172 -17.27 -5.19 5.19
N LEU A 173 -17.72 -4.14 4.52
CA LEU A 173 -18.85 -4.23 3.58
C LEU A 173 -18.49 -5.02 2.32
N ALA A 174 -17.31 -4.77 1.74
CA ALA A 174 -16.85 -5.45 0.52
C ALA A 174 -16.60 -6.95 0.73
N THR A 175 -16.11 -7.34 1.90
CA THR A 175 -15.79 -8.73 2.24
C THR A 175 -16.90 -9.43 3.03
N ARG A 176 -18.03 -8.73 3.29
CA ARG A 176 -19.13 -9.22 4.13
C ARG A 176 -18.62 -9.70 5.50
N GLY A 177 -17.72 -8.91 6.10
CA GLY A 177 -17.12 -9.15 7.42
C GLY A 177 -15.87 -10.01 7.43
N LYS A 178 -15.40 -10.53 6.29
CA LYS A 178 -14.22 -11.41 6.21
C LYS A 178 -12.92 -10.62 6.12
N VAL A 179 -12.59 -9.91 7.20
CA VAL A 179 -11.34 -9.16 7.36
C VAL A 179 -10.53 -9.78 8.49
N PHE A 180 -9.28 -10.13 8.22
CA PHE A 180 -8.42 -10.84 9.17
C PHE A 180 -7.04 -10.19 9.27
N THR A 181 -6.38 -10.41 10.40
CA THR A 181 -4.98 -10.06 10.64
C THR A 181 -4.21 -11.33 10.95
N PRO A 182 -2.92 -11.44 10.57
CA PRO A 182 -2.10 -12.58 10.94
C PRO A 182 -1.91 -12.65 12.47
N ASP A 183 -1.87 -13.87 13.02
CA ASP A 183 -1.63 -14.10 14.44
C ASP A 183 -0.27 -13.51 14.86
N GLY A 184 -0.27 -12.58 15.82
CA GLY A 184 0.93 -11.90 16.32
C GLY A 184 1.07 -10.43 15.92
N SER A 185 0.27 -9.91 14.98
CA SER A 185 0.15 -8.47 14.77
C SER A 185 -0.94 -7.90 15.67
N ALA A 186 -0.59 -7.41 16.85
CA ALA A 186 -1.52 -6.62 17.64
C ALA A 186 -1.96 -5.39 16.81
N MET A 187 -3.25 -5.29 16.50
CA MET A 187 -3.84 -4.00 16.12
C MET A 187 -3.62 -3.05 17.30
N PRO A 188 -2.91 -1.92 17.15
CA PRO A 188 -2.86 -0.94 18.23
C PRO A 188 -4.29 -0.47 18.48
N VAL A 189 -4.76 -0.74 19.69
CA VAL A 189 -6.07 -0.31 20.20
C VAL A 189 -6.09 1.22 20.33
#